data_AF-A0A7C8E9B3-F1
#
_entry.id   AF-A0A7C8E9B3-F1
#
_cell.length_a   1.000
_cell.length_b   1.000
_cell.length_c   1.000
_cell.angle_alpha   90.00
_cell.angle_beta   90.00
_cell.angle_gamma   90.00
#
_symmetry.space_group_name_H-M   'P 1'
#
loop_
_entity.id
_entity.type
_entity.pdbx_description
1 polymer ?
#
loop_
_entity_poly.entity_id
_entity_poly.type
_entity_poly.pdbx_seq_one_letter_code
_entity_poly.pdbx_strand_id
1 'polypeptide(L)' 'MKNQKRIFLIFFIIILCIGADRLTKEIVRSDLPRTKPLTLVQGMLSLDYVENKGGVFALE' A
#
# COMPACT_ATOMS: atom_id res chain seq x y z
N MET A 1 -26.98 -6.46 -19.00
CA MET A 1 -26.88 -6.91 -17.59
C MET A 1 -25.52 -7.52 -17.19
N LYS A 2 -24.94 -8.50 -17.93
CA LYS A 2 -23.61 -9.06 -17.58
C LYS A 2 -22.48 -8.02 -17.60
N ASN A 3 -22.47 -7.15 -18.62
CA ASN A 3 -21.42 -6.12 -18.76
C ASN A 3 -21.50 -5.04 -17.68
N GLN A 4 -22.71 -4.62 -17.27
CA GLN A 4 -22.90 -3.65 -16.18
C GLN A 4 -22.41 -4.18 -14.83
N LYS A 5 -22.72 -5.45 -14.50
CA LYS A 5 -22.21 -6.10 -13.28
C LYS A 5 -20.68 -6.18 -13.29
N ARG A 6 -20.08 -6.49 -14.44
CA ARG A 6 -18.63 -6.51 -14.60
C ARG A 6 -18.01 -5.12 -14.41
N ILE A 7 -18.60 -4.09 -14.98
CA ILE A 7 -18.15 -2.69 -14.82
C ILE A 7 -18.23 -2.29 -13.35
N PHE A 8 -19.35 -2.56 -12.67
CA PHE A 8 -19.50 -2.27 -11.25
C PHE A 8 -18.45 -2.98 -10.40
N LEU A 9 -18.20 -4.27 -10.66
CA LEU A 9 -17.18 -5.04 -9.95
C LEU A 9 -15.77 -4.45 -10.17
N ILE A 10 -15.45 -4.03 -11.39
CA ILE A 10 -14.16 -3.39 -11.69
C ILE A 10 -14.01 -2.10 -10.88
N PHE A 11 -15.01 -1.23 -10.88
CA PHE A 11 -14.97 0.01 -10.09
C PHE A 11 -14.88 -0.27 -8.59
N PHE A 12 -15.64 -1.25 -8.10
CA PHE A 12 -15.57 -1.67 -6.70
C PHE A 12 -14.16 -2.11 -6.31
N ILE A 13 -13.52 -2.95 -7.13
CA ILE A 13 -12.14 -3.41 -6.89
C ILE A 13 -11.16 -2.23 -6.93
N ILE A 14 -11.28 -1.33 -7.91
CA ILE A 14 -10.40 -0.16 -8.02
C ILE A 14 -10.51 0.71 -6.75
N ILE A 15 -11.73 1.01 -6.30
CA ILE A 15 -11.96 1.80 -5.09
C ILE A 15 -11.38 1.09 -3.87
N LEU A 16 -11.57 -0.22 -3.75
CA LEU A 16 -11.05 -1.02 -2.64
C LEU A 16 -9.52 -1.00 -2.63
N CYS A 17 -8.87 -1.17 -3.78
CA CYS A 17 -7.41 -1.11 -3.89
C CYS A 17 -6.87 0.27 -3.52
N ILE A 18 -7.47 1.35 -4.03
CA ILE A 18 -7.05 2.73 -3.72
C ILE A 18 -7.25 3.03 -2.23
N GLY A 19 -8.38 2.61 -1.66
CA GLY A 19 -8.70 2.80 -0.25
C GLY A 19 -7.72 2.06 0.65
N ALA A 20 -7.51 0.77 0.39
CA ALA A 20 -6.55 -0.04 1.15
C ALA A 20 -5.13 0.52 1.07
N ASP A 21 -4.67 0.93 -0.12
CA ASP A 21 -3.35 1.53 -0.32
C ASP A 21 -3.16 2.81 0.50
N ARG A 22 -4.12 3.74 0.41
CA ARG A 22 -4.03 5.01 1.13
C ARG A 22 -4.14 4.85 2.65
N LEU A 23 -5.09 4.05 3.13
CA LEU A 23 -5.28 3.81 4.56
C LEU A 23 -4.04 3.16 5.17
N THR A 24 -3.47 2.17 4.49
CA THR A 24 -2.25 1.50 4.97
C THR A 24 -1.08 2.47 5.06
N LYS A 25 -0.88 3.32 4.05
CA LYS A 25 0.18 4.34 4.06
C LYS A 25 0.00 5.36 5.19
N GLU A 26 -1.24 5.76 5.46
CA GLU A 26 -1.53 6.71 6.54
C GLU A 26 -1.24 6.10 7.91
N ILE A 27 -1.72 4.87 8.16
CA ILE A 27 -1.45 4.13 9.41
C ILE A 27 0.05 3.95 9.62
N VAL A 28 0.77 3.52 8.58
CA VAL A 28 2.23 3.32 8.69
C VAL A 28 2.94 4.65 8.95
N ARG A 29 2.49 5.75 8.32
CA ARG A 29 3.08 7.08 8.53
C ARG A 29 2.86 7.61 9.96
N SER A 30 1.71 7.33 10.57
CA SER A 30 1.37 7.81 11.91
C SER A 30 1.90 6.91 13.02
N ASP A 31 1.80 5.59 12.85
CA ASP A 31 1.91 4.63 13.96
C ASP A 31 3.18 3.79 13.88
N LEU A 32 3.84 3.67 12.71
CA LEU A 32 5.06 2.89 12.60
C LEU A 32 6.26 3.67 13.18
N PRO A 33 7.00 3.11 14.15
CA PRO A 33 8.18 3.75 14.70
C PRO A 33 9.24 3.99 13.61
N ARG A 34 9.61 5.25 13.37
CA ARG A 34 10.60 5.62 12.33
C ARG A 34 12.03 5.17 12.61
N THR A 35 12.29 4.65 13.82
CA THR A 35 13.63 4.30 14.27
C THR A 35 14.02 2.86 13.94
N LYS A 36 13.05 1.94 13.78
CA LYS A 36 13.31 0.52 13.51
C LYS A 36 12.18 -0.13 12.70
N PRO A 37 12.50 -0.97 11.70
CA PRO A 37 11.50 -1.79 11.01
C PRO A 37 10.76 -2.72 11.97
N LEU A 38 9.44 -2.84 11.79
CA LEU A 38 8.62 -3.79 12.54
C LEU A 38 8.70 -5.16 11.87
N THR A 39 9.34 -6.12 12.54
CA THR A 39 9.40 -7.50 12.05
C THR A 39 8.09 -8.22 12.35
N LEU A 40 7.36 -8.65 11.31
CA LEU A 40 6.13 -9.44 11.43
C LEU A 40 6.41 -10.93 11.48
N VAL A 41 7.31 -11.40 10.62
CA VAL A 41 7.78 -12.78 10.57
C VAL A 41 9.29 -12.77 10.55
N GLN A 42 9.90 -13.31 11.60
CA GLN A 42 11.35 -13.28 11.77
C GLN A 42 12.06 -13.89 10.56
N GLY A 43 12.91 -13.09 9.91
CA GLY A 43 13.67 -13.51 8.73
C GLY A 43 12.89 -13.57 7.40
N MET A 44 11.61 -13.20 7.39
CA MET A 44 10.79 -13.28 6.16
C MET A 44 10.07 -11.98 5.83
N LEU A 45 9.50 -11.30 6.83
CA LEU A 45 8.67 -10.12 6.60
C LEU A 45 8.90 -9.06 7.67
N SER A 46 9.30 -7.88 7.22
CA SER A 46 9.38 -6.67 8.03
C SER A 46 8.62 -5.54 7.34
N LEU A 47 7.91 -4.75 8.12
CA LEU A 47 7.33 -3.49 7.69
C LEU A 47 8.30 -2.36 7.99
N ASP A 48 8.59 -1.57 6.98
CA ASP A 48 9.39 -0.36 7.08
C ASP A 48 8.72 0.77 6.30
N TYR A 49 8.96 2.01 6.73
CA TYR A 49 8.41 3.20 6.09
C TYR A 49 9.53 4.00 5.42
N VAL A 50 9.49 4.03 4.09
CA VAL A 50 10.42 4.81 3.26
C VAL A 50 9.65 5.66 2.28
N GLU A 51 9.91 6.97 2.26
CA GLU A 51 9.39 7.86 1.23
C GLU A 51 10.26 7.75 -0.03
N ASN A 52 9.70 7.14 -1.07
CA ASN A 52 10.37 7.05 -2.37
C ASN A 52 10.12 8.33 -3.20
N LYS A 53 11.17 9.13 -3.40
CA LYS A 53 11.10 10.43 -4.12
C LYS A 53 11.27 10.34 -5.65
N GLY A 54 11.53 9.16 -6.23
CA GLY A 54 11.78 9.05 -7.68
C GLY A 54 11.51 7.69 -8.32
N GLY A 55 10.98 6.72 -7.57
CA GLY A 55 10.65 5.40 -8.10
C GLY A 55 11.87 4.53 -8.41
N VAL A 56 11.66 3.48 -9.21
CA VAL A 56 12.70 2.49 -9.60
C VAL A 56 13.79 3.10 -10.50
N PHE A 57 13.51 4.22 -11.15
CA PHE A 57 14.41 4.92 -12.09
C PHE A 57 14.86 6.29 -11.57
N ALA A 58 14.82 6.53 -10.26
CA ALA A 58 15.47 7.70 -9.69
C ALA A 58 16.97 7.57 -9.95
N LEU A 59 17.47 8.20 -11.00
CA LEU A 59 18.90 8.36 -11.22
C LEU A 59 19.41 9.27 -10.09
N GLU A 60 20.41 8.79 -9.35
CA GLU A 60 21.16 9.58 -8.36
C GLU A 60 21.67 10.91 -8.96
#